data_AF-A0A969F878-F1
#
_entry.id   AF-A0A969F878-F1
#
_cell.length_a   1.000
_cell.length_b   1.000
_cell.length_c   1.000
_cell.angle_alpha   90.00
_cell.angle_beta   90.00
_cell.angle_gamma   90.00
#
_symmetry.space_group_name_H-M   'P 1'
#
loop_
_entity.id
_entity.type
_entity.pdbx_description
1 polymer ?
#
loop_
_entity_poly.entity_id
_entity_poly.type
_entity_poly.pdbx_seq_one_letter_code
_entity_poly.pdbx_strand_id
1 'polypeptide(L)'
;LAERGQGVRLAQEGEIYPDGRIPVATMGGLKARGHPVGATGLYQIAEAALQLRGDAGAAQIDGARIALAQNIGGSGATIATHILKK
;
A
#
# COMPACT_ATOMS: atom_id res chain seq x y z
N LEU A 1 -12.01 -3.27 -1.49
CA LEU A 1 -11.95 -1.87 -1.00
C LEU A 1 -13.04 -1.00 -1.64
N ALA A 2 -13.26 -1.08 -2.95
CA ALA A 2 -14.41 -0.46 -3.63
C ALA A 2 -15.18 -1.50 -4.44
N GLU A 3 -16.42 -1.16 -4.82
CA GLU A 3 -17.18 -1.92 -5.81
C GLU A 3 -16.54 -1.85 -7.21
N ARG A 4 -16.92 -2.76 -8.10
CA ARG A 4 -16.40 -2.82 -9.46
C ARG A 4 -16.64 -1.50 -10.19
N GLY A 5 -15.56 -0.89 -10.69
CA GLY A 5 -15.62 0.40 -11.39
C GLY A 5 -15.63 1.64 -10.49
N GLN A 6 -15.69 1.48 -9.16
CA GLN A 6 -15.76 2.61 -8.22
C GLN A 6 -14.41 2.97 -7.58
N GLY A 7 -13.30 2.34 -7.99
CA GLY A 7 -11.98 2.56 -7.38
C GLY A 7 -11.49 4.01 -7.44
N VAL A 8 -11.82 4.74 -8.51
CA VAL A 8 -11.44 6.16 -8.68
C VAL A 8 -12.06 7.06 -7.60
N ARG A 9 -13.26 6.71 -7.11
CA ARG A 9 -13.95 7.50 -6.10
C ARG A 9 -13.20 7.51 -4.78
N LEU A 10 -12.54 6.42 -4.42
CA LEU A 10 -11.70 6.38 -3.22
C LEU A 10 -10.58 7.44 -3.28
N ALA A 11 -10.03 7.73 -4.46
CA ALA A 11 -9.07 8.81 -4.60
C ALA A 11 -9.74 10.20 -4.57
N GLN A 12 -10.86 10.36 -5.29
CA GLN A 12 -11.58 11.64 -5.36
C GLN A 12 -12.15 12.08 -4.00
N GLU A 13 -12.57 11.11 -3.19
CA GLU A 13 -13.13 11.32 -1.85
C GLU A 13 -12.03 11.34 -0.76
N GLY A 14 -10.75 11.23 -1.13
CA GLY A 14 -9.61 11.30 -0.20
C GLY A 14 -9.38 10.04 0.67
N GLU A 15 -10.16 8.98 0.46
CA GLU A 15 -10.14 7.75 1.26
C GLU A 15 -8.78 7.03 1.28
N ILE A 16 -7.98 7.16 0.22
CA ILE A 16 -6.65 6.52 0.09
C ILE A 16 -5.47 7.45 0.40
N TYR A 17 -5.74 8.67 0.87
CA TYR A 17 -4.69 9.63 1.23
C TYR A 17 -4.06 9.24 2.58
N PRO A 18 -2.91 9.84 2.96
CA PRO A 18 -2.27 9.53 4.26
C PRO A 18 -3.19 9.70 5.47
N ASP A 19 -4.13 10.64 5.41
CA ASP A 19 -5.16 10.91 6.42
C ASP A 19 -6.53 10.26 6.12
N GLY A 20 -6.61 9.51 5.01
CA GLY A 20 -7.81 8.79 4.60
C GLY A 20 -8.06 7.52 5.42
N ARG A 21 -9.23 6.90 5.22
CA ARG A 21 -9.62 5.67 5.93
C ARG A 21 -8.73 4.47 5.61
N ILE A 22 -8.22 4.39 4.38
CA ILE A 22 -7.42 3.28 3.87
C ILE A 22 -6.18 3.80 3.12
N PRO A 23 -5.19 4.38 3.82
CA PRO A 23 -4.01 4.95 3.16
C PRO A 23 -3.31 3.93 2.25
N VAL A 24 -3.03 4.32 1.01
CA VAL A 24 -2.36 3.48 0.01
C VAL A 24 -1.04 4.11 -0.41
N ALA A 25 -0.02 3.28 -0.60
CA ALA A 25 1.27 3.72 -1.16
C ALA A 25 1.88 4.90 -0.38
N THR A 26 1.91 4.78 0.96
CA THR A 26 2.30 5.85 1.90
C THR A 26 3.70 6.38 1.70
N MET A 27 4.60 5.58 1.12
CA MET A 27 5.95 6.01 0.70
C MET A 27 6.06 6.26 -0.82
N GLY A 28 4.96 6.62 -1.48
CA GLY A 28 4.90 7.02 -2.89
C GLY A 28 4.65 5.90 -3.91
N GLY A 29 4.63 4.64 -3.46
CA GLY A 29 4.37 3.46 -4.29
C GLY A 29 5.29 3.37 -5.51
N LEU A 30 4.89 2.58 -6.51
CA LEU A 30 5.69 2.39 -7.72
C LEU A 30 5.82 3.67 -8.56
N LYS A 31 4.88 4.61 -8.40
CA LYS A 31 4.82 5.85 -9.20
C LYS A 31 5.89 6.85 -8.80
N ALA A 32 6.10 7.09 -7.50
CA ALA A 32 7.06 8.07 -7.01
C ALA A 32 8.35 7.42 -6.46
N ARG A 33 8.25 6.27 -5.77
CA ARG A 33 9.41 5.56 -5.21
C ARG A 33 10.18 4.75 -6.25
N GLY A 34 9.52 4.40 -7.36
CA GLY A 34 10.08 3.62 -8.45
C GLY A 34 9.68 2.14 -8.43
N HIS A 35 9.94 1.45 -9.54
CA HIS A 35 9.54 0.05 -9.76
C HIS A 35 10.71 -0.83 -10.25
N PRO A 36 11.66 -1.18 -9.35
CA PRO A 36 12.58 -2.28 -9.62
C PRO A 36 11.81 -3.60 -9.51
N VAL A 37 11.53 -4.22 -10.65
CA VAL A 37 10.55 -5.32 -10.79
C VAL A 37 10.72 -6.40 -9.73
N GLY A 38 11.92 -6.98 -9.60
CA GLY A 38 12.19 -8.05 -8.63
C GLY A 38 12.16 -7.63 -7.15
N ALA A 39 12.41 -6.35 -6.85
CA ALA A 39 12.46 -5.85 -5.47
C ALA A 39 11.13 -5.23 -5.00
N THR A 40 10.19 -4.99 -5.91
CA THR A 40 8.94 -4.28 -5.59
C THR A 40 8.11 -4.99 -4.53
N GLY A 41 7.97 -6.32 -4.61
CA GLY A 41 7.24 -7.09 -3.60
C GLY A 41 7.87 -6.96 -2.21
N LEU A 42 9.20 -7.03 -2.13
CA LEU A 42 9.94 -6.86 -0.88
C LEU A 42 9.77 -5.45 -0.29
N TYR A 43 9.76 -4.41 -1.13
CA TYR A 43 9.52 -3.05 -0.68
C TYR A 43 8.12 -2.84 -0.12
N GLN A 44 7.09 -3.44 -0.73
CA GLN A 44 5.72 -3.37 -0.20
C GLN A 44 5.64 -4.00 1.20
N ILE A 45 6.29 -5.15 1.41
CA ILE A 45 6.33 -5.82 2.72
C ILE A 45 7.16 -5.03 3.74
N ALA A 46 8.30 -4.47 3.32
CA ALA A 46 9.13 -3.64 4.18
C ALA A 46 8.39 -2.38 4.66
N GLU A 47 7.68 -1.70 3.75
CA GLU A 47 6.83 -0.54 4.09
C GLU A 47 5.71 -0.93 5.07
N ALA A 48 4.97 -2.01 4.79
CA ALA A 48 3.95 -2.52 5.70
C ALA A 48 4.52 -2.81 7.10
N ALA A 49 5.69 -3.43 7.17
CA ALA A 49 6.34 -3.76 8.43
C ALA A 49 6.81 -2.51 9.19
N LEU A 50 7.33 -1.49 8.50
CA LEU A 50 7.69 -0.20 9.10
C LEU A 50 6.46 0.50 9.68
N GLN A 51 5.36 0.54 8.92
CA GLN A 51 4.10 1.16 9.37
C GLN A 51 3.55 0.50 10.64
N LEU A 52 3.50 -0.85 10.66
CA LEU A 52 2.99 -1.61 11.80
C LEU A 52 3.89 -1.48 13.05
N ARG A 53 5.19 -1.28 12.88
CA ARG A 53 6.11 -1.06 14.00
C ARG A 53 6.07 0.35 14.55
N GLY A 54 5.68 1.34 13.74
CA GLY A 54 5.79 2.75 14.10
C GLY A 54 7.10 3.40 13.62
N ASP A 55 7.78 2.77 12.65
CA ASP A 55 9.13 3.14 12.20
C ASP A 55 9.12 3.80 10.81
N ALA A 56 7.96 4.22 10.29
CA ALA A 56 7.85 4.75 8.92
C ALA A 56 8.23 6.24 8.77
N GLY A 57 8.73 6.87 9.84
CA GLY A 57 9.23 8.25 9.83
C GLY A 57 8.15 9.25 9.41
N ALA A 58 8.47 10.15 8.48
CA ALA A 58 7.52 11.17 8.01
C ALA A 58 6.29 10.60 7.27
N ALA A 59 6.33 9.34 6.85
CA ALA A 59 5.22 8.66 6.18
C ALA A 59 4.32 7.86 7.15
N GLN A 60 4.57 7.92 8.46
CA GLN A 60 3.86 7.11 9.46
C GLN A 60 2.35 7.37 9.46
N ILE A 61 1.59 6.28 9.37
CA ILE A 61 0.14 6.27 9.57
C ILE A 61 -0.13 6.00 11.05
N ASP A 62 -0.91 6.88 11.68
CA ASP A 62 -1.27 6.73 13.08
C ASP A 62 -2.16 5.49 13.30
N GLY A 63 -1.91 4.76 14.37
CA GLY A 63 -2.72 3.60 14.76
C GLY A 63 -2.73 2.43 13.77
N ALA A 64 -1.77 2.33 12.84
CA ALA A 64 -1.69 1.23 11.89
C ALA A 64 -1.56 -0.14 12.61
N ARG A 65 -2.56 -1.02 12.41
CA ARG A 65 -2.63 -2.36 13.04
C ARG A 65 -2.68 -3.53 12.06
N ILE A 66 -3.17 -3.28 10.85
CA ILE A 66 -3.28 -4.25 9.77
C ILE A 66 -2.77 -3.57 8.49
N ALA A 67 -1.93 -4.26 7.74
CA ALA A 67 -1.42 -3.79 6.45
C ALA A 67 -1.64 -4.87 5.37
N LEU A 68 -1.89 -4.42 4.14
CA LEU A 68 -2.05 -5.30 2.98
C LEU A 68 -1.02 -4.91 1.92
N ALA A 69 -0.30 -5.90 1.42
CA ALA A 69 0.57 -5.77 0.25
C ALA A 69 0.03 -6.67 -0.87
N GLN A 70 -0.32 -6.06 -2.01
CA GLN A 70 -0.71 -6.79 -3.23
C GLN A 70 0.32 -6.51 -4.32
N ASN A 71 1.06 -7.57 -4.68
CA ASN A 71 2.06 -7.53 -5.74
C ASN A 71 1.51 -8.21 -6.99
N ILE A 72 1.61 -7.53 -8.13
CA ILE A 72 1.03 -7.96 -9.40
C ILE A 72 2.16 -8.11 -10.43
N GLY A 73 2.25 -9.29 -11.05
CA GLY A 73 3.17 -9.63 -12.12
C GLY A 73 2.51 -9.60 -13.49
N GLY A 74 3.20 -9.01 -14.48
CA GLY A 74 2.68 -8.79 -15.82
C GLY A 74 1.39 -7.95 -15.82
N SER A 75 0.48 -8.23 -16.75
CA SER A 75 -0.83 -7.57 -16.83
C SER A 75 -1.89 -8.24 -15.93
N GLY A 76 -1.49 -8.73 -14.76
CA GLY A 76 -2.35 -9.50 -13.85
C GLY A 76 -2.28 -11.02 -13.98
N ALA A 77 -1.22 -11.55 -14.61
CA ALA A 77 -1.05 -13.00 -14.79
C ALA A 77 -0.67 -13.71 -13.48
N THR A 78 -0.04 -13.01 -12.55
CA THR A 78 0.35 -13.54 -11.24
C THR A 78 0.11 -12.50 -10.18
N ILE A 79 -0.48 -12.88 -9.06
CA ILE A 79 -0.79 -11.97 -7.97
C ILE A 79 -0.44 -12.66 -6.65
N ALA A 80 0.36 -11.98 -5.83
CA ALA A 80 0.65 -12.39 -4.45
C ALA A 80 0.11 -11.33 -3.49
N THR A 81 -0.73 -11.76 -2.54
CA THR A 81 -1.30 -10.87 -1.51
C THR A 81 -0.86 -11.31 -0.13
N HIS A 82 -0.38 -10.37 0.67
CA HIS A 82 0.04 -10.58 2.05
C HIS A 82 -0.75 -9.66 2.97
N ILE A 83 -1.22 -10.21 4.09
CA ILE A 83 -1.83 -9.44 5.18
C ILE A 83 -0.89 -9.55 6.37
N LEU A 84 -0.42 -8.41 6.87
CA LEU A 84 0.43 -8.32 8.05
C LEU A 84 -0.38 -7.68 9.18
N LYS A 85 -0.14 -8.13 10.40
CA LYS A 85 -0.80 -7.61 11.60
C LYS A 85 0.23 -7.48 12.72
N LYS A 86 0.11 -6.43 13.52
CA LYS A 86 0.87 -6.26 14.77
C LYS A 86 0.30 -7.12 15.89
#